data_AF-A0A2J8L8S3-F1
#
_entry.id   AF-A0A2J8L8S3-F1
#
_cell.length_a   1.000
_cell.length_b   1.000
_cell.length_c   1.000
_cell.angle_alpha   90.00
_cell.angle_beta   90.00
_cell.angle_gamma   90.00
#
_symmetry.space_group_name_H-M   'P 1'
#
loop_
_entity.id
_entity.type
_entity.pdbx_description
1 polymer ?
#
loop_
_entity_poly.entity_id
_entity_poly.type
_entity_poly.pdbx_seq_one_letter_code
_entity_poly.pdbx_strand_id
1 'polypeptide(L)'
;MEKRTCALCPKDVEYNVLYFAQSENIAAHENCLLYSSGLVECEDQDPLNPDRSFDVESVKKEIQRGRKLKCKFCHKRGATVGCDLKNCNKNYHFFCAKKDDAVPQSDGVRGIYKLLCQQHAQFPIIAQSAKFSGVKRKRGRKKPLSGNHVQPPETMKCNTFIRQVKEE
;
A
#
# COMPACT_ATOMS: atom_id res chain seq x y z
N MET A 1 -11.13 -1.07 -29.51
CA MET A 1 -10.34 -1.01 -28.26
C MET A 1 -11.21 -1.49 -27.12
N GLU A 2 -10.78 -2.54 -26.42
CA GLU A 2 -11.48 -3.08 -25.26
C GLU A 2 -11.34 -2.10 -24.07
N LYS A 3 -12.45 -1.65 -23.47
CA LYS A 3 -12.43 -0.72 -22.33
C LYS A 3 -11.96 -1.47 -21.09
N ARG A 4 -10.68 -1.36 -20.75
CA ARG A 4 -10.10 -1.97 -19.54
C ARG A 4 -10.17 -1.02 -18.36
N THR A 5 -10.62 -1.53 -17.22
CA THR A 5 -10.77 -0.74 -15.99
C THR A 5 -9.63 -1.05 -15.04
N CYS A 6 -9.07 -0.01 -14.40
CA CYS A 6 -8.06 -0.18 -13.36
C CYS A 6 -8.58 -1.06 -12.20
N ALA A 7 -7.80 -2.08 -11.80
CA ALA A 7 -8.13 -2.99 -10.71
C ALA A 7 -8.06 -2.36 -9.31
N LEU A 8 -7.40 -1.20 -9.19
CA LEU A 8 -7.10 -0.53 -7.92
C LEU A 8 -7.93 0.73 -7.66
N CYS A 9 -8.73 1.21 -8.61
CA CYS A 9 -9.57 2.39 -8.37
C CYS A 9 -11.04 2.12 -8.72
N PRO A 10 -11.98 2.80 -8.06
CA PRO A 10 -13.37 2.77 -8.48
C PRO A 10 -13.48 3.35 -9.90
N LYS A 11 -14.43 2.82 -10.68
CA LYS A 11 -14.69 3.22 -12.08
C LYS A 11 -14.94 4.73 -12.17
N ASP A 12 -14.72 5.29 -13.37
CA ASP A 12 -14.99 6.69 -13.77
C ASP A 12 -13.83 7.69 -13.57
N VAL A 13 -12.59 7.24 -13.68
CA VAL A 13 -11.45 8.16 -13.79
C VAL A 13 -10.76 7.96 -15.14
N GLU A 14 -10.91 8.92 -16.04
CA GLU A 14 -10.26 8.96 -17.35
C GLU A 14 -8.79 9.39 -17.19
N TYR A 15 -7.96 8.48 -16.69
CA TYR A 15 -6.50 8.61 -16.79
C TYR A 15 -5.96 7.44 -17.62
N ASN A 16 -4.82 7.64 -18.27
CA ASN A 16 -4.21 6.58 -19.07
C ASN A 16 -3.88 5.38 -18.16
N VAL A 17 -4.47 4.22 -18.49
CA VAL A 17 -4.11 2.93 -17.92
C VAL A 17 -2.81 2.51 -18.59
N LEU A 18 -1.72 2.52 -17.84
CA LEU A 18 -0.37 2.36 -18.40
C LEU A 18 0.26 0.99 -18.07
N TYR A 19 -0.21 0.31 -17.02
CA TYR A 19 0.25 -1.05 -16.72
C TYR A 19 -0.76 -2.10 -17.20
N PHE A 20 -0.25 -3.06 -17.96
CA PHE A 20 -1.04 -4.17 -18.47
C PHE A 20 -0.26 -5.48 -18.44
N ALA A 21 -0.76 -6.43 -17.66
CA ALA A 21 -0.28 -7.81 -17.67
C ALA A 21 -1.25 -8.68 -18.48
N GLN A 22 -0.88 -8.99 -19.73
CA GLN A 22 -1.69 -9.77 -20.69
C GLN A 22 -2.07 -11.15 -20.17
N SER A 23 -1.09 -11.86 -19.60
CA SER A 23 -1.25 -13.23 -19.09
C SER A 23 -2.32 -13.34 -18.00
N GLU A 24 -2.61 -12.26 -17.30
CA GLU A 24 -3.45 -12.25 -16.10
C GLU A 24 -4.69 -11.36 -16.24
N ASN A 25 -4.86 -10.72 -17.40
CA ASN A 25 -5.92 -9.75 -17.66
C ASN A 25 -6.02 -8.66 -16.57
N ILE A 26 -4.86 -8.18 -16.10
CA ILE A 26 -4.78 -7.12 -15.08
C ILE A 26 -4.43 -5.81 -15.78
N ALA A 27 -5.22 -4.79 -15.49
CA ALA A 27 -4.97 -3.42 -15.92
C ALA A 27 -5.00 -2.49 -14.71
N ALA A 28 -4.04 -1.56 -14.63
CA ALA A 28 -4.01 -0.57 -13.56
C ALA A 28 -3.40 0.76 -14.05
N HIS A 29 -3.83 1.87 -13.44
CA HIS A 29 -3.15 3.15 -13.64
C HIS A 29 -1.76 3.07 -12.99
N GLU A 30 -0.76 3.66 -13.65
CA GLU A 30 0.62 3.70 -13.15
C GLU A 30 0.69 4.27 -11.73
N ASN A 31 0.07 5.44 -11.50
CA ASN A 31 0.01 6.06 -10.19
C ASN A 31 -0.69 5.21 -9.12
N CYS A 32 -1.63 4.33 -9.51
CA CYS A 32 -2.25 3.42 -8.56
C CYS A 32 -1.28 2.32 -8.09
N LEU A 33 -0.33 1.90 -8.95
CA LEU A 33 0.70 0.94 -8.61
C LEU A 33 1.88 1.60 -7.89
N LEU A 34 2.40 2.71 -8.43
CA LEU A 34 3.55 3.43 -7.87
C LEU A 34 3.34 3.82 -6.40
N TYR A 35 2.18 4.39 -6.07
CA TYR A 35 1.89 4.83 -4.70
C TYR A 35 1.30 3.72 -3.82
N SER A 36 1.21 2.49 -4.32
CA SER A 36 0.67 1.37 -3.56
C SER A 36 1.68 0.92 -2.50
N SER A 37 1.27 0.90 -1.24
CA SER A 37 2.21 0.69 -0.12
C SER A 37 2.90 -0.68 -0.09
N GLY A 38 2.41 -1.66 -0.85
CA GLY A 38 3.01 -3.00 -0.97
C GLY A 38 3.73 -3.26 -2.29
N LEU A 39 3.84 -2.27 -3.19
CA LEU A 39 4.51 -2.42 -4.51
C LEU A 39 5.79 -1.60 -4.65
N VAL A 40 6.36 -1.12 -3.55
CA VAL A 40 7.62 -0.36 -3.61
C VAL A 40 8.73 -1.29 -4.10
N GLU A 41 9.31 -0.92 -5.23
CA GLU A 41 10.38 -1.66 -5.89
C GLU A 41 11.66 -1.61 -5.05
N CYS A 42 12.28 -2.78 -4.94
CA CYS A 42 13.61 -2.95 -4.37
C CYS A 42 14.62 -2.06 -5.10
N GLU A 43 15.66 -1.63 -4.38
CA GLU A 43 16.69 -0.67 -4.81
C GLU A 43 17.57 -1.17 -5.99
N ASP A 44 17.28 -2.34 -6.54
CA ASP A 44 17.98 -2.96 -7.66
C ASP A 44 17.36 -2.52 -8.99
N GLN A 45 17.34 -1.21 -9.26
CA GLN A 45 17.14 -0.74 -10.63
C GLN A 45 18.35 -1.21 -11.45
N ASP A 46 18.15 -2.16 -12.36
CA ASP A 46 19.11 -2.46 -13.41
C ASP A 46 19.32 -1.19 -14.25
N PRO A 47 20.52 -0.57 -14.24
CA PRO A 47 20.79 0.64 -15.01
C PRO A 47 20.56 0.47 -16.52
N LEU A 48 20.47 -0.78 -17.00
CA LEU A 48 20.29 -1.13 -18.41
C LEU A 48 18.83 -1.26 -18.84
N ASN A 49 17.87 -1.29 -17.90
CA ASN A 49 16.43 -1.38 -18.17
C ASN A 49 15.69 -0.21 -17.52
N PRO A 50 15.59 0.95 -18.20
CA PRO A 50 14.91 2.14 -17.67
C PRO A 50 13.38 2.00 -17.65
N ASP A 51 12.84 0.93 -18.24
CA ASP A 51 11.40 0.69 -18.25
C ASP A 51 10.98 0.02 -16.94
N ARG A 52 10.20 0.75 -16.16
CA ARG A 52 9.78 0.32 -14.83
C ARG A 52 8.78 -0.83 -14.95
N SER A 53 9.23 -2.04 -14.64
CA SER A 53 8.41 -3.25 -14.69
C SER A 53 8.00 -3.70 -13.30
N PHE A 54 6.70 -3.74 -13.02
CA PHE A 54 6.17 -4.38 -11.82
C PHE A 54 6.12 -5.90 -12.00
N ASP A 55 6.58 -6.66 -11.00
CA ASP A 55 6.35 -8.10 -10.95
C ASP A 55 4.83 -8.39 -10.87
N VAL A 56 4.33 -9.18 -11.82
CA VAL A 56 2.91 -9.49 -11.96
C VAL A 56 2.35 -10.16 -10.70
N GLU A 57 3.13 -11.02 -10.05
CA GLU A 57 2.72 -11.72 -8.83
C GLU A 57 2.63 -10.75 -7.63
N SER A 58 3.56 -9.80 -7.53
CA SER A 58 3.49 -8.68 -6.58
C SER A 58 2.21 -7.85 -6.80
N VAL A 59 1.91 -7.49 -8.05
CA VAL A 59 0.68 -6.74 -8.39
C VAL A 59 -0.58 -7.50 -7.99
N LYS A 60 -0.65 -8.81 -8.23
CA LYS A 60 -1.77 -9.66 -7.79
C LYS A 60 -1.95 -9.65 -6.28
N LYS A 61 -0.86 -9.87 -5.54
CA LYS A 61 -0.87 -9.85 -4.06
C LYS A 61 -1.36 -8.50 -3.55
N GLU A 62 -0.95 -7.43 -4.19
CA GLU A 62 -1.38 -6.09 -3.83
C GLU A 62 -2.86 -5.82 -4.11
N ILE A 63 -3.38 -6.27 -5.26
CA ILE A 63 -4.81 -6.20 -5.57
C ILE A 63 -5.60 -7.01 -4.52
N GLN A 64 -5.13 -8.20 -4.16
CA GLN A 64 -5.76 -9.04 -3.14
C GLN A 64 -5.72 -8.38 -1.75
N ARG A 65 -4.63 -7.68 -1.40
CA ARG A 65 -4.52 -6.84 -0.20
C ARG A 65 -5.55 -5.71 -0.25
N GLY A 66 -5.64 -5.01 -1.38
CA GLY A 66 -6.58 -3.92 -1.61
C GLY A 66 -8.04 -4.29 -1.38
N ARG A 67 -8.45 -5.52 -1.69
CA ARG A 67 -9.82 -6.02 -1.42
C ARG A 67 -10.21 -5.96 0.05
N LYS A 68 -9.25 -5.95 0.98
CA LYS A 68 -9.48 -5.84 2.44
C LYS A 68 -9.45 -4.39 2.95
N LEU A 69 -8.94 -3.45 2.15
CA LEU A 69 -8.71 -2.06 2.56
C LEU A 69 -9.82 -1.14 2.06
N LYS A 70 -10.35 -0.33 2.98
CA LYS A 70 -11.44 0.61 2.71
C LYS A 70 -10.87 2.03 2.54
N CYS A 71 -11.27 2.69 1.45
CA CYS A 71 -10.90 4.08 1.21
C CYS A 71 -11.46 5.00 2.30
N LYS A 72 -10.62 5.89 2.83
CA LYS A 72 -11.05 6.89 3.80
C LYS A 72 -11.98 7.94 3.19
N PHE A 73 -11.82 8.27 1.92
CA PHE A 73 -12.64 9.25 1.19
C PHE A 73 -13.93 8.65 0.65
N CYS A 74 -13.86 7.68 -0.27
CA CYS A 74 -15.05 7.15 -0.95
C CYS A 74 -15.68 5.93 -0.27
N HIS A 75 -15.06 5.41 0.80
CA HIS A 75 -15.55 4.25 1.56
C HIS A 75 -15.69 2.93 0.79
N LYS A 76 -15.19 2.85 -0.46
CA LYS A 76 -15.15 1.61 -1.25
C LYS A 76 -13.86 0.83 -0.99
N ARG A 77 -13.86 -0.47 -1.31
CA ARG A 77 -12.68 -1.36 -1.21
C ARG A 77 -11.67 -1.09 -2.33
N GLY A 78 -10.45 -1.65 -2.22
CA GLY A 78 -9.39 -1.49 -3.22
C GLY A 78 -8.39 -0.36 -2.91
N ALA A 79 -8.47 0.23 -1.73
CA ALA A 79 -7.67 1.40 -1.36
C ALA A 79 -6.25 1.00 -0.92
N THR A 80 -5.35 0.80 -1.88
CA THR A 80 -3.99 0.30 -1.60
C THR A 80 -2.97 1.39 -1.27
N VAL A 81 -3.30 2.67 -1.51
CA VAL A 81 -2.42 3.80 -1.22
C VAL A 81 -2.57 4.20 0.26
N GLY A 82 -1.62 3.79 1.09
CA GLY A 82 -1.57 4.13 2.52
C GLY A 82 -0.81 5.43 2.78
N CYS A 83 -1.11 6.07 3.91
CA CYS A 83 -0.25 7.14 4.43
C CYS A 83 1.12 6.56 4.88
N ASP A 84 2.23 7.21 4.54
CA ASP A 84 3.60 6.75 4.85
C ASP A 84 3.93 6.76 6.37
N LEU A 85 3.12 7.44 7.18
CA LEU A 85 3.33 7.44 8.63
C LEU A 85 2.85 6.11 9.24
N LYS A 86 3.77 5.37 9.87
CA LYS A 86 3.54 4.01 10.43
C LYS A 86 2.30 3.86 11.33
N ASN A 87 1.95 4.89 12.11
CA ASN A 87 0.82 4.85 13.03
C ASN A 87 -0.51 5.34 12.39
N CYS A 88 -0.48 5.71 11.11
CA CYS A 88 -1.66 6.11 10.36
C CYS A 88 -2.29 4.90 9.67
N ASN A 89 -3.59 4.68 9.90
CA ASN A 89 -4.35 3.62 9.27
C ASN A 89 -5.21 4.12 8.09
N LYS A 90 -4.93 5.33 7.58
CA LYS A 90 -5.66 5.89 6.44
C LYS A 90 -5.16 5.26 5.15
N ASN A 91 -6.11 4.72 4.40
CA ASN A 91 -5.91 4.08 3.11
C ASN A 91 -6.79 4.79 2.08
N TYR A 92 -6.29 4.92 0.86
CA TYR A 92 -6.92 5.65 -0.22
C TYR A 92 -6.80 4.91 -1.55
N HIS A 93 -7.70 5.23 -2.48
CA HIS A 93 -7.35 5.13 -3.89
C HIS A 93 -6.51 6.35 -4.25
N PHE A 94 -5.58 6.24 -5.20
CA PHE A 94 -4.69 7.36 -5.54
C PHE A 94 -5.44 8.68 -5.83
N PHE A 95 -6.47 8.64 -6.69
CA PHE A 95 -7.26 9.84 -7.00
C PHE A 95 -8.17 10.29 -5.86
N CYS A 96 -8.58 9.37 -4.97
CA CYS A 96 -9.32 9.73 -3.77
C CYS A 96 -8.45 10.44 -2.75
N ALA A 97 -7.16 10.08 -2.65
CA ALA A 97 -6.20 10.78 -1.82
C ALA A 97 -6.06 12.25 -2.26
N LYS A 98 -5.93 12.50 -3.57
CA LYS A 98 -5.87 13.86 -4.11
C LYS A 98 -7.14 14.70 -3.80
N LYS A 99 -8.31 14.06 -3.76
CA LYS A 99 -9.58 14.71 -3.40
C LYS A 99 -9.75 14.95 -1.90
N ASP A 100 -8.98 14.25 -1.06
CA ASP A 100 -8.96 14.39 0.41
C ASP A 100 -7.76 15.23 0.88
N ASP A 101 -7.20 16.06 -0.01
CA ASP A 101 -6.03 16.92 0.22
C ASP A 101 -4.81 16.18 0.80
N ALA A 102 -4.66 14.90 0.47
CA ALA A 102 -3.44 14.16 0.75
C ALA A 102 -2.35 14.57 -0.25
N VAL A 103 -1.11 14.63 0.23
CA VAL A 103 0.06 15.09 -0.52
C VAL A 103 0.87 13.89 -1.01
N PRO A 104 0.85 13.57 -2.31
CA PRO A 104 1.78 12.61 -2.90
C PRO A 104 3.19 13.23 -2.98
N GLN A 105 4.18 12.46 -2.56
CA GLN A 105 5.61 12.75 -2.68
C GLN A 105 6.24 11.73 -3.61
N SER A 106 7.02 12.19 -4.58
CA SER A 106 7.75 11.34 -5.52
C SER A 106 9.18 11.81 -5.66
N ASP A 107 10.13 10.89 -5.54
CA ASP A 107 11.51 11.07 -5.95
C ASP A 107 11.76 10.11 -7.11
N GLY A 108 11.68 10.63 -8.34
CA GLY A 108 11.82 9.84 -9.55
C GLY A 108 13.21 9.22 -9.71
N VAL A 109 14.25 9.88 -9.18
CA VAL A 109 15.64 9.40 -9.25
C VAL A 109 15.84 8.21 -8.31
N ARG A 110 15.26 8.29 -7.10
CA ARG A 110 15.36 7.22 -6.10
C ARG A 110 14.23 6.18 -6.22
N GLY A 111 13.28 6.38 -7.12
CA GLY A 111 12.10 5.54 -7.26
C GLY A 111 11.17 5.55 -6.04
N ILE A 112 11.17 6.62 -5.24
CA ILE A 112 10.38 6.69 -4.01
C ILE A 112 9.03 7.32 -4.31
N TYR A 113 7.94 6.61 -4.03
CA TYR A 113 6.57 7.10 -4.17
C TYR A 113 5.81 6.90 -2.87
N LYS A 114 5.41 8.01 -2.24
CA LYS A 114 4.81 8.04 -0.90
C LYS A 114 3.61 8.96 -0.86
N LEU A 115 2.68 8.69 0.03
CA LEU A 115 1.52 9.56 0.25
C LEU A 115 1.48 9.99 1.73
N LEU A 116 1.29 11.29 1.99
CA LEU A 116 0.98 11.81 3.31
C LEU A 116 -0.47 12.30 3.33
N CYS A 117 -1.30 11.79 4.24
CA CYS A 117 -2.67 12.30 4.39
C CYS A 117 -2.66 13.76 4.86
N GLN A 118 -3.76 14.48 4.70
CA GLN A 118 -3.90 15.89 5.11
C GLN A 118 -3.43 16.17 6.56
N GLN A 119 -3.62 15.23 7.50
CA GLN A 119 -3.18 15.39 8.90
C GLN A 119 -1.66 15.26 9.09
N HIS A 120 -0.97 14.58 8.18
CA HIS A 120 0.47 14.32 8.26
C HIS A 120 1.27 15.05 7.18
N ALA A 121 0.62 15.68 6.21
CA ALA A 121 1.26 16.52 5.20
C ALA A 121 1.74 17.86 5.78
N GLN A 122 1.10 18.35 6.86
CA GLN A 122 1.38 19.64 7.49
C GLN A 122 2.60 19.58 8.43
N PHE A 123 2.97 18.38 8.85
CA PHE A 123 4.15 18.10 9.66
C PHE A 123 4.88 16.93 8.99
N PRO A 124 5.59 17.14 7.86
CA PRO A 124 6.50 16.13 7.36
C PRO A 124 7.58 15.96 8.43
N ILE A 125 7.37 14.98 9.32
CA ILE A 125 8.22 14.73 10.47
C ILE A 125 9.60 14.41 9.90
N ILE A 126 10.52 15.37 10.04
CA ILE A 126 11.96 15.17 9.94
C ILE A 126 12.27 13.91 10.74
N ALA A 127 12.91 12.97 10.08
CA ALA A 127 13.21 11.67 10.64
C ALA A 127 13.81 11.78 12.05
N GLN A 128 13.36 10.87 12.92
CA GLN A 128 13.98 10.40 14.17
C GLN A 128 13.49 11.03 15.50
N SER A 129 12.82 10.15 16.26
CA SER A 129 12.91 9.97 17.71
C SER A 129 12.77 11.20 18.63
N ALA A 130 11.56 11.44 19.14
CA ALA A 130 11.31 11.70 20.56
C ALA A 130 9.81 11.90 20.86
N LYS A 131 9.32 11.10 21.81
CA LYS A 131 8.33 11.42 22.85
C LYS A 131 7.01 12.06 22.40
N PHE A 132 5.93 11.26 22.47
CA PHE A 132 4.65 11.80 22.93
C PHE A 132 4.22 11.10 24.22
N SER A 133 4.12 11.97 25.23
CA SER A 133 3.52 11.83 26.54
C SER A 133 2.19 11.08 26.50
N GLY A 134 2.02 10.21 27.50
CA GLY A 134 0.84 9.40 27.66
C GLY A 134 -0.43 10.23 27.85
N VAL A 135 -1.47 9.86 27.10
CA VAL A 135 -2.85 10.15 27.46
C VAL A 135 -3.53 8.82 27.74
N LYS A 136 -3.61 8.46 29.03
CA LYS A 136 -4.39 7.31 29.53
C LYS A 136 -5.87 7.57 29.24
N ARG A 137 -6.45 6.86 28.28
CA ARG A 137 -7.92 6.74 28.19
C ARG A 137 -8.41 5.61 29.11
N LYS A 138 -9.05 5.98 30.23
CA LYS A 138 -9.77 5.06 31.11
C LYS A 138 -10.85 4.32 30.31
N ARG A 139 -10.75 3.00 30.18
CA ARG A 139 -11.86 2.15 29.75
C ARG A 139 -12.56 1.59 30.99
N GLY A 140 -13.84 1.92 31.12
CA GLY A 140 -14.74 1.44 32.17
C GLY A 140 -14.95 -0.08 32.09
N ARG A 141 -15.06 -0.67 33.28
CA ARG A 141 -15.11 -2.10 33.57
C ARG A 141 -16.56 -2.57 33.70
N LYS A 142 -16.96 -3.63 32.98
CA LYS A 142 -17.96 -4.61 33.44
C LYS A 142 -17.51 -6.02 32.99
N LYS A 143 -17.46 -6.94 33.95
CA LYS A 143 -17.15 -8.39 33.87
C LYS A 143 -18.42 -9.15 34.37
N PRO A 144 -18.48 -10.48 34.34
CA PRO A 144 -18.12 -11.46 33.30
C PRO A 144 -19.22 -12.57 33.16
N LEU A 145 -18.99 -13.60 32.33
CA LEU A 145 -19.28 -15.05 32.53
C LEU A 145 -18.83 -15.78 31.24
N SER A 146 -17.71 -16.52 31.26
CA SER A 146 -17.56 -17.99 31.38
C SER A 146 -17.55 -18.74 30.03
N GLY A 147 -16.50 -19.54 29.76
CA GLY A 147 -16.52 -20.59 28.73
C GLY A 147 -15.32 -20.70 27.77
N ASN A 148 -14.30 -21.46 28.20
CA ASN A 148 -13.43 -22.37 27.43
C ASN A 148 -12.38 -21.88 26.40
N HIS A 149 -11.13 -22.03 26.87
CA HIS A 149 -9.88 -22.43 26.21
C HIS A 149 -9.90 -22.88 24.73
N VAL A 150 -9.16 -22.16 23.88
CA VAL A 150 -8.43 -22.69 22.72
C VAL A 150 -7.12 -21.89 22.57
N GLN A 151 -5.98 -22.57 22.46
CA GLN A 151 -4.64 -22.01 22.36
C GLN A 151 -4.39 -21.32 20.99
N PRO A 152 -3.53 -20.29 20.92
CA PRO A 152 -3.13 -19.67 19.65
C PRO A 152 -1.99 -20.44 18.96
N PRO A 153 -1.97 -20.58 17.62
CA PRO A 153 -0.78 -21.06 16.92
C PRO A 153 0.26 -19.95 16.72
N GLU A 154 1.49 -20.41 16.60
CA GLU A 154 2.73 -19.68 16.83
C GLU A 154 3.14 -18.75 15.67
N THR A 155 4.00 -17.81 16.03
CA THR A 155 4.62 -16.82 15.16
C THR A 155 5.51 -17.49 14.10
N MET A 156 5.18 -17.34 12.82
CA MET A 156 6.09 -17.73 11.74
C MET A 156 7.04 -16.59 11.38
N LYS A 157 8.32 -16.85 11.64
CA LYS A 157 9.48 -16.05 11.27
C LYS A 157 9.65 -16.06 9.75
N CYS A 158 9.99 -14.91 9.17
CA CYS A 158 10.39 -14.81 7.77
C CYS A 158 11.77 -15.46 7.62
N ASN A 159 11.81 -16.65 7.03
CA ASN A 159 13.07 -17.31 6.69
C ASN A 159 13.52 -16.83 5.30
N THR A 160 14.60 -16.06 5.31
CA THR A 160 15.43 -15.80 4.13
C THR A 160 16.05 -17.12 3.68
N PHE A 161 15.68 -17.61 2.50
CA PHE A 161 16.42 -18.67 1.83
C PHE A 161 17.14 -18.07 0.63
N ILE A 162 18.45 -17.94 0.77
CA ILE A 162 19.41 -17.84 -0.33
C ILE A 162 19.23 -19.11 -1.18
N ARG A 163 18.94 -18.98 -2.47
CA ARG A 163 19.21 -20.04 -3.45
C ARG A 163 20.26 -19.53 -4.42
N GLN A 164 21.43 -20.14 -4.30
CA GLN A 164 22.53 -20.07 -5.24
C GLN A 164 22.05 -20.51 -6.63
N VAL A 165 22.40 -19.71 -7.62
CA VAL A 165 22.45 -20.12 -9.03
C VAL A 165 23.64 -21.07 -9.21
N LYS A 166 23.45 -22.15 -9.96
CA LYS A 166 24.54 -22.82 -10.68
C LYS A 166 24.08 -23.03 -12.10
N GLU A 167 24.86 -22.43 -12.99
CA GLU A 167 24.91 -22.68 -14.43
C GLU A 167 25.37 -24.13 -14.68
N GLU A 168 24.69 -24.81 -15.61
CA GLU A 168 25.22 -25.52 -16.79
C GLU A 168 24.10 -26.34 -17.44
#